data_AF-A0A9D5G0M6-F1
#
_entry.id   AF-A0A9D5G0M6-F1
#
_cell.length_a   1.000
_cell.length_b   1.000
_cell.length_c   1.000
_cell.angle_alpha   90.00
_cell.angle_beta   90.00
_cell.angle_gamma   90.00
#
_symmetry.space_group_name_H-M   'P 1'
#
loop_
_entity.id
_entity.type
_entity.pdbx_description
1 polymer ?
#
loop_
_entity_poly.entity_id
_entity_poly.type
_entity_poly.pdbx_seq_one_letter_code
_entity_poly.pdbx_strand_id
1 'polypeptide(L)'
;MTVSLLGAAAPGFDRPLDVLEACHGRIARQCDTLGKLLAHLPAHGADAQAQQAARAVLAYFDTAAVHHHDDEERNLFPLLEQAGAPGACDLVETLTLEHDELALLWRRLRGQLQQIEAGSTAALDEALTHRFVALNRSHLEFENTHVLPLARQVLDAAAIERLGRAMAARRGIAFAGSL
;
A
#
# COMPACT_ATOMS: atom_id res chain seq x y z
N MET A 1 -7.06 -12.59 32.21
CA MET A 1 -6.19 -11.42 31.93
C MET A 1 -5.02 -11.91 31.09
N THR A 2 -5.22 -12.01 29.78
CA THR A 2 -4.18 -12.46 28.84
C THR A 2 -3.50 -11.22 28.28
N VAL A 3 -2.23 -11.07 28.63
CA VAL A 3 -1.32 -10.07 28.07
C VAL A 3 -1.12 -10.40 26.58
N SER A 4 -1.48 -9.45 25.71
CA SER A 4 -1.23 -9.55 24.27
C SER A 4 0.25 -9.25 23.99
N LEU A 5 0.97 -10.25 23.45
CA LEU A 5 2.38 -10.19 23.06
C LEU A 5 2.57 -9.80 21.58
N LEU A 6 1.66 -9.00 21.03
CA LEU A 6 1.71 -8.49 19.66
C LEU A 6 1.46 -6.98 19.72
N GLY A 7 2.19 -6.22 18.90
CA GLY A 7 2.16 -4.75 18.87
C GLY A 7 0.74 -4.16 18.76
N ALA A 8 0.66 -2.84 18.93
CA ALA A 8 -0.60 -2.08 18.92
C ALA A 8 -1.62 -2.65 17.92
N ALA A 9 -2.84 -2.90 18.39
CA ALA A 9 -3.93 -3.39 17.55
C ALA A 9 -4.03 -2.51 16.30
N ALA A 10 -4.25 -3.13 15.13
CA ALA A 10 -4.39 -2.38 13.89
C ALA A 10 -5.49 -1.32 14.04
N PRO A 11 -5.27 -0.09 13.55
CA PRO A 11 -6.26 0.98 13.68
C PRO A 11 -7.58 0.58 13.02
N GLY A 12 -8.68 1.00 13.64
CA GLY A 12 -10.02 0.87 13.07
C GLY A 12 -10.28 1.92 11.99
N PHE A 13 -11.33 1.71 11.19
CA PHE A 13 -11.72 2.68 10.16
C PHE A 13 -12.27 3.99 10.73
N ASP A 14 -12.54 4.07 12.04
CA ASP A 14 -12.79 5.33 12.76
C ASP A 14 -11.54 6.22 12.87
N ARG A 15 -10.36 5.66 12.55
CA ARG A 15 -9.08 6.37 12.42
C ARG A 15 -8.48 6.14 11.02
N PRO A 16 -9.15 6.60 9.95
CA PRO A 16 -8.83 6.20 8.58
C PRO A 16 -7.41 6.60 8.12
N LEU A 17 -6.91 7.76 8.56
CA LEU A 17 -5.55 8.20 8.22
C LEU A 17 -4.47 7.31 8.86
N ASP A 18 -4.74 6.76 10.05
CA ASP A 18 -3.83 5.82 10.70
C ASP A 18 -3.91 4.43 10.04
N VAL A 19 -5.06 4.07 9.46
CA VAL A 19 -5.19 2.86 8.62
C VAL A 19 -4.34 2.99 7.35
N LEU A 20 -4.35 4.14 6.69
CA LEU A 20 -3.49 4.42 5.53
C LEU A 20 -2.01 4.35 5.91
N GLU A 21 -1.59 5.03 6.98
CA GLU A 21 -0.22 4.95 7.48
C GLU A 21 0.21 3.50 7.82
N ALA A 22 -0.68 2.71 8.40
CA ALA A 22 -0.44 1.29 8.63
C ALA A 22 -0.37 0.46 7.33
N CYS A 23 -1.11 0.84 6.27
CA CYS A 23 -0.96 0.29 4.92
C CYS A 23 0.43 0.62 4.36
N HIS A 24 0.94 1.83 4.53
CA HIS A 24 2.27 2.24 4.06
C HIS A 24 3.34 1.35 4.67
N GLY A 25 3.27 1.13 5.99
CA GLY A 25 4.19 0.23 6.68
C GLY A 25 4.13 -1.23 6.18
N ARG A 26 2.95 -1.70 5.75
CA ARG A 26 2.80 -3.03 5.13
C ARG A 26 3.36 -3.08 3.72
N ILE A 27 3.14 -2.06 2.89
CA ILE A 27 3.74 -1.97 1.54
C ILE A 27 5.26 -1.98 1.63
N ALA A 28 5.84 -1.17 2.53
CA ALA A 28 7.29 -1.13 2.75
C ALA A 28 7.87 -2.51 3.12
N ARG A 29 7.19 -3.28 3.97
CA ARG A 29 7.61 -4.66 4.32
C ARG A 29 7.53 -5.63 3.13
N GLN A 30 6.57 -5.44 2.22
CA GLN A 30 6.52 -6.24 1.01
C GLN A 30 7.63 -5.84 0.03
N CYS A 31 7.99 -4.57 -0.05
CA CYS A 31 9.19 -4.13 -0.77
C CYS A 31 10.47 -4.74 -0.19
N ASP A 32 10.61 -4.82 1.15
CA ASP A 32 11.73 -5.53 1.79
C ASP A 32 11.75 -7.02 1.41
N THR A 33 10.58 -7.65 1.39
CA THR A 33 10.42 -9.06 1.02
C THR A 33 10.84 -9.29 -0.43
N LEU A 34 10.44 -8.41 -1.34
CA LEU A 34 10.80 -8.48 -2.75
C LEU A 34 12.32 -8.30 -2.95
N GLY A 35 12.95 -7.37 -2.22
CA GLY A 35 14.41 -7.20 -2.26
C GLY A 35 15.18 -8.43 -1.73
N LYS A 36 14.69 -9.05 -0.65
CA LYS A 36 15.25 -10.30 -0.12
C LYS A 36 15.07 -11.47 -1.08
N LEU A 37 13.90 -11.56 -1.72
CA LEU A 37 13.63 -12.58 -2.74
C LEU A 37 14.61 -12.44 -3.90
N LEU A 38 14.80 -11.23 -4.43
CA LEU A 38 15.74 -10.96 -5.52
C LEU A 38 17.17 -11.43 -5.17
N ALA A 39 17.63 -11.16 -3.95
CA ALA A 39 18.96 -11.60 -3.49
C ALA A 39 19.07 -13.11 -3.23
N HIS A 40 17.96 -13.78 -2.92
CA HIS A 40 17.90 -15.22 -2.59
C HIS A 40 17.95 -16.11 -3.84
N LEU A 41 17.25 -15.68 -4.90
CA LEU A 41 17.04 -16.48 -6.11
C LEU A 41 18.33 -17.00 -6.77
N PRO A 42 19.44 -16.25 -6.88
CA PRO A 42 20.66 -16.74 -7.53
C PRO A 42 21.32 -17.92 -6.81
N ALA A 43 21.23 -17.97 -5.47
CA ALA A 43 21.88 -18.99 -4.66
C ALA A 43 21.02 -20.23 -4.43
N HIS A 44 19.69 -20.05 -4.37
CA HIS A 44 18.76 -21.08 -3.91
C HIS A 44 17.73 -21.49 -4.97
N GLY A 45 17.63 -20.74 -6.08
CA GLY A 45 16.58 -20.92 -7.06
C GLY A 45 15.20 -20.63 -6.48
N ALA A 46 14.15 -21.15 -7.12
CA ALA A 46 12.77 -21.04 -6.67
C ALA A 46 12.42 -22.15 -5.65
N ASP A 47 13.19 -22.22 -4.57
CA ASP A 47 12.94 -23.12 -3.46
C ASP A 47 11.63 -22.77 -2.70
N ALA A 48 11.29 -23.57 -1.68
CA ALA A 48 10.05 -23.37 -0.93
C ALA A 48 9.98 -21.97 -0.25
N GLN A 49 11.13 -21.40 0.14
CA GLN A 49 11.17 -20.08 0.75
C GLN A 49 10.92 -18.99 -0.29
N ALA A 50 11.53 -19.09 -1.48
CA ALA A 50 11.29 -18.19 -2.59
C ALA A 50 9.83 -18.23 -3.05
N GLN A 51 9.25 -19.43 -3.18
CA GLN A 51 7.84 -19.62 -3.55
C GLN A 51 6.90 -18.96 -2.54
N GLN A 52 7.15 -19.15 -1.24
CA GLN A 52 6.34 -18.55 -0.18
C GLN A 52 6.48 -17.02 -0.13
N ALA A 53 7.67 -16.48 -0.36
CA ALA A 53 7.89 -15.04 -0.45
C ALA A 53 7.15 -14.44 -1.66
N ALA A 54 7.25 -15.07 -2.83
CA ALA A 54 6.53 -14.64 -4.03
C ALA A 54 5.01 -14.64 -3.81
N ARG A 55 4.46 -15.70 -3.21
CA ARG A 55 3.05 -15.78 -2.83
C ARG A 55 2.62 -14.65 -1.90
N ALA A 56 3.43 -14.33 -0.89
CA ALA A 56 3.12 -13.28 0.07
C ALA A 56 3.08 -11.89 -0.60
N VAL A 57 4.03 -11.61 -1.50
CA VAL A 57 4.07 -10.37 -2.28
C VAL A 57 2.87 -10.28 -3.23
N LEU A 58 2.58 -11.36 -3.97
CA LEU A 58 1.42 -11.44 -4.88
C LEU A 58 0.12 -11.19 -4.15
N ALA A 59 -0.14 -11.90 -3.05
CA ALA A 59 -1.37 -11.77 -2.28
C ALA A 59 -1.60 -10.32 -1.82
N TYR A 60 -0.53 -9.62 -1.41
CA TYR A 60 -0.64 -8.25 -0.94
C TYR A 60 -0.90 -7.25 -2.06
N PHE A 61 -0.08 -7.26 -3.11
CA PHE A 61 -0.19 -6.26 -4.18
C PHE A 61 -1.39 -6.49 -5.11
N ASP A 62 -1.91 -7.72 -5.23
CA ASP A 62 -3.11 -8.00 -6.02
C ASP A 62 -4.42 -7.51 -5.35
N THR A 63 -4.41 -7.21 -4.04
CA THR A 63 -5.63 -6.79 -3.32
C THR A 63 -5.44 -5.61 -2.38
N ALA A 64 -4.59 -5.75 -1.36
CA ALA A 64 -4.45 -4.73 -0.31
C ALA A 64 -3.88 -3.41 -0.86
N ALA A 65 -2.88 -3.47 -1.74
CA ALA A 65 -2.32 -2.28 -2.38
C ALA A 65 -3.33 -1.62 -3.33
N VAL A 66 -4.12 -2.42 -4.07
CA VAL A 66 -5.21 -1.89 -4.91
C VAL A 66 -6.17 -1.12 -4.03
N HIS A 67 -6.74 -1.73 -2.99
CA HIS A 67 -7.69 -1.05 -2.09
C HIS A 67 -7.13 0.22 -1.45
N HIS A 68 -5.82 0.28 -1.20
CA HIS A 68 -5.16 1.45 -0.63
C HIS A 68 -5.16 2.64 -1.60
N HIS A 69 -4.65 2.48 -2.82
CA HIS A 69 -4.71 3.55 -3.83
C HIS A 69 -6.16 3.95 -4.12
N ASP A 70 -7.06 2.97 -4.11
CA ASP A 70 -8.48 3.17 -4.34
C ASP A 70 -9.13 4.01 -3.21
N ASP A 71 -8.65 3.89 -1.95
CA ASP A 71 -9.06 4.75 -0.82
C ASP A 71 -8.54 6.18 -0.98
N GLU A 72 -7.36 6.33 -1.56
CA GLU A 72 -6.78 7.65 -1.83
C GLU A 72 -7.50 8.34 -2.97
N GLU A 73 -7.46 7.76 -4.16
CA GLU A 73 -7.97 8.36 -5.39
C GLU A 73 -9.47 8.59 -5.38
N ARG A 74 -10.25 7.67 -4.78
CA ARG A 74 -11.72 7.81 -4.77
C ARG A 74 -12.25 8.55 -3.56
N ASN A 75 -11.44 8.77 -2.52
CA ASN A 75 -11.92 9.38 -1.29
C ASN A 75 -10.97 10.43 -0.71
N LEU A 76 -9.76 10.07 -0.29
CA LEU A 76 -8.87 11.04 0.38
C LEU A 76 -8.55 12.24 -0.53
N PHE A 77 -8.15 11.99 -1.76
CA PHE A 77 -7.75 13.03 -2.72
C PHE A 77 -8.90 13.98 -3.05
N PRO A 78 -10.12 13.51 -3.44
CA PRO A 78 -11.28 14.39 -3.59
C PRO A 78 -11.65 15.17 -2.33
N LEU A 79 -11.44 14.60 -1.14
CA LEU A 79 -11.69 15.29 0.13
C LEU A 79 -10.71 16.46 0.34
N LEU A 80 -9.43 16.28 0.00
CA LEU A 80 -8.43 17.34 0.08
C LEU A 80 -8.73 18.49 -0.90
N GLU A 81 -9.13 18.17 -2.12
CA GLU A 81 -9.56 19.16 -3.12
C GLU A 81 -10.81 19.93 -2.65
N GLN A 82 -11.81 19.22 -2.13
CA GLN A 82 -13.05 19.82 -1.60
C GLN A 82 -12.78 20.74 -0.40
N ALA A 83 -11.81 20.41 0.44
CA ALA A 83 -11.40 21.24 1.56
C ALA A 83 -10.61 22.50 1.13
N GLY A 84 -10.29 22.65 -0.16
CA GLY A 84 -9.50 23.76 -0.68
C GLY A 84 -8.07 23.77 -0.16
N ALA A 85 -7.51 22.58 0.11
CA ALA A 85 -6.16 22.47 0.65
C ALA A 85 -5.13 23.04 -0.36
N PRO A 86 -4.17 23.89 0.08
CA PRO A 86 -3.21 24.51 -0.83
C PRO A 86 -2.40 23.47 -1.61
N GLY A 87 -2.38 23.60 -2.94
CA GLY A 87 -1.66 22.69 -3.82
C GLY A 87 -2.29 21.29 -3.98
N ALA A 88 -3.53 21.08 -3.50
CA ALA A 88 -4.19 19.78 -3.56
C ALA A 88 -4.30 19.23 -5.00
N CYS A 89 -4.69 20.06 -5.98
CA CYS A 89 -4.84 19.58 -7.36
C CYS A 89 -3.52 19.05 -7.94
N ASP A 90 -2.43 19.81 -7.80
CA ASP A 90 -1.10 19.42 -8.32
C ASP A 90 -0.57 18.15 -7.63
N LEU A 91 -0.83 18.04 -6.32
CA LEU A 91 -0.49 16.87 -5.52
C LEU A 91 -1.27 15.64 -5.98
N VAL A 92 -2.59 15.78 -6.18
CA VAL A 92 -3.47 14.68 -6.61
C VAL A 92 -3.10 14.20 -8.01
N GLU A 93 -2.84 15.11 -8.95
CA GLU A 93 -2.37 14.76 -10.29
C GLU A 93 -1.06 13.98 -10.24
N THR A 94 -0.07 14.47 -9.48
CA THR A 94 1.24 13.82 -9.35
C THR A 94 1.12 12.41 -8.78
N LEU A 95 0.40 12.24 -7.66
CA LEU A 95 0.28 10.93 -7.00
C LEU A 95 -0.52 9.94 -7.84
N THR A 96 -1.54 10.40 -8.57
CA THR A 96 -2.31 9.53 -9.47
C THR A 96 -1.44 9.01 -10.62
N LEU A 97 -0.55 9.86 -11.17
CA LEU A 97 0.41 9.41 -12.18
C LEU A 97 1.43 8.40 -11.61
N GLU A 98 1.87 8.58 -10.37
CA GLU A 98 2.74 7.62 -9.69
C GLU A 98 2.03 6.28 -9.44
N HIS A 99 0.75 6.30 -9.06
CA HIS A 99 -0.08 5.08 -8.92
C HIS A 99 -0.20 4.33 -10.25
N ASP A 100 -0.40 5.03 -11.35
CA ASP A 100 -0.43 4.45 -12.70
C ASP A 100 0.92 3.81 -13.08
N GLU A 101 2.03 4.47 -12.75
CA GLU A 101 3.37 3.91 -12.96
C GLU A 101 3.59 2.65 -12.10
N LEU A 102 3.22 2.70 -10.82
CA LEU A 102 3.29 1.56 -9.91
C LEU A 102 2.46 0.37 -10.43
N ALA A 103 1.26 0.64 -10.94
CA ALA A 103 0.40 -0.38 -11.55
C ALA A 103 1.04 -1.00 -12.80
N LEU A 104 1.70 -0.19 -13.64
CA LEU A 104 2.44 -0.66 -14.82
C LEU A 104 3.62 -1.57 -14.44
N LEU A 105 4.41 -1.15 -13.45
CA LEU A 105 5.54 -1.92 -12.94
C LEU A 105 5.06 -3.23 -12.30
N TRP A 106 3.99 -3.18 -11.50
CA TRP A 106 3.41 -4.36 -10.87
C TRP A 106 2.95 -5.38 -11.91
N ARG A 107 2.23 -4.97 -12.96
CA ARG A 107 1.79 -5.90 -14.02
C ARG A 107 2.94 -6.71 -14.63
N ARG A 108 4.13 -6.10 -14.76
CA ARG A 108 5.32 -6.76 -15.29
C ARG A 108 5.95 -7.72 -14.28
N LEU A 109 6.09 -7.29 -13.02
CA LEU A 109 6.65 -8.12 -11.94
C LEU A 109 5.75 -9.31 -11.60
N ARG A 110 4.43 -9.09 -11.60
CA ARG A 110 3.42 -10.09 -11.24
C ARG A 110 3.60 -11.39 -12.02
N GLY A 111 3.82 -11.33 -13.34
CA GLY A 111 4.02 -12.53 -14.15
C GLY A 111 5.27 -13.32 -13.77
N GLN A 112 6.36 -12.64 -13.41
CA GLN A 112 7.61 -13.28 -12.97
C GLN A 112 7.43 -13.93 -11.59
N LEU A 113 6.78 -13.21 -10.66
CA LEU A 113 6.48 -13.71 -9.32
C LEU A 113 5.56 -14.93 -9.34
N GLN A 114 4.59 -15.00 -10.26
CA GLN A 114 3.74 -16.19 -10.42
C GLN A 114 4.53 -17.43 -10.85
N GLN A 115 5.53 -17.26 -11.73
CA GLN A 115 6.38 -18.37 -12.14
C GLN A 115 7.33 -18.80 -11.02
N ILE A 116 7.82 -17.85 -10.21
CA ILE A 116 8.61 -18.15 -9.01
C ILE A 116 7.77 -18.87 -7.98
N GLU A 117 6.54 -18.41 -7.71
CA GLU A 117 5.58 -19.08 -6.82
C GLU A 117 5.30 -20.52 -7.27
N ALA A 118 5.20 -20.76 -8.57
CA ALA A 118 5.00 -22.09 -9.15
C ALA A 118 6.29 -22.94 -9.18
N GLY A 119 7.42 -22.44 -8.69
CA GLY A 119 8.72 -23.13 -8.75
C GLY A 119 9.25 -23.35 -10.17
N SER A 120 8.68 -22.66 -11.15
CA SER A 120 8.95 -22.89 -12.58
C SER A 120 10.15 -22.12 -13.11
N THR A 121 10.50 -21.01 -12.46
CA THR A 121 11.70 -20.21 -12.77
C THR A 121 12.21 -19.53 -11.52
N ALA A 122 13.50 -19.20 -11.51
CA ALA A 122 14.11 -18.32 -10.52
C ALA A 122 14.44 -16.93 -11.10
N ALA A 123 13.94 -16.62 -12.30
CA ALA A 123 14.21 -15.35 -12.97
C ALA A 123 13.29 -14.25 -12.44
N LEU A 124 13.90 -13.22 -11.84
CA LEU A 124 13.27 -11.97 -11.46
C LEU A 124 14.11 -10.82 -12.04
N ASP A 125 13.47 -9.87 -12.71
CA ASP A 125 14.15 -8.73 -13.31
C ASP A 125 14.63 -7.77 -12.21
N GLU A 126 15.94 -7.71 -12.04
CA GLU A 126 16.61 -6.89 -11.02
C GLU A 126 16.31 -5.40 -11.18
N ALA A 127 16.44 -4.87 -12.40
CA ALA A 127 16.24 -3.44 -12.66
C ALA A 127 14.78 -3.03 -12.43
N LEU A 128 13.84 -3.84 -12.91
CA LEU A 128 12.41 -3.63 -12.70
C LEU A 128 12.04 -3.71 -11.22
N THR A 129 12.59 -4.69 -10.50
CA THR A 129 12.38 -4.87 -9.06
C THR A 129 12.89 -3.66 -8.28
N HIS A 130 14.11 -3.21 -8.56
CA HIS A 130 14.68 -2.02 -7.92
C HIS A 130 13.86 -0.77 -8.20
N ARG A 131 13.41 -0.56 -9.44
CA ARG A 131 12.54 0.57 -9.78
C ARG A 131 11.22 0.54 -9.02
N PHE A 132 10.54 -0.60 -8.97
CA PHE A 132 9.28 -0.74 -8.24
C PHE A 132 9.46 -0.50 -6.73
N VAL A 133 10.51 -1.05 -6.14
CA VAL A 133 10.83 -0.82 -4.72
C VAL A 133 11.16 0.64 -4.45
N ALA A 134 11.97 1.28 -5.29
CA ALA A 134 12.35 2.67 -5.13
C ALA A 134 11.14 3.61 -5.23
N LEU A 135 10.28 3.42 -6.25
CA LEU A 135 9.10 4.25 -6.46
C LEU A 135 8.11 4.11 -5.30
N ASN A 136 7.81 2.89 -4.84
CA ASN A 136 6.97 2.71 -3.65
C ASN A 136 7.56 3.44 -2.44
N ARG A 137 8.88 3.37 -2.20
CA ARG A 137 9.48 4.01 -1.03
C ARG A 137 9.38 5.53 -1.08
N SER A 138 9.73 6.15 -2.20
CA SER A 138 9.64 7.61 -2.35
C SER A 138 8.21 8.10 -2.26
N HIS A 139 7.28 7.36 -2.89
CA HIS A 139 5.86 7.65 -2.87
C HIS A 139 5.30 7.64 -1.44
N LEU A 140 5.50 6.52 -0.71
CA LEU A 140 5.03 6.40 0.67
C LEU A 140 5.70 7.41 1.62
N GLU A 141 6.98 7.74 1.40
CA GLU A 141 7.66 8.77 2.18
C GLU A 141 7.00 10.13 1.97
N PHE A 142 6.71 10.50 0.72
CA PHE A 142 6.00 11.74 0.39
C PHE A 142 4.62 11.78 1.04
N GLU A 143 3.83 10.71 0.93
CA GLU A 143 2.50 10.65 1.53
C GLU A 143 2.52 10.78 3.06
N ASN A 144 3.43 10.06 3.72
CA ASN A 144 3.58 10.11 5.17
C ASN A 144 4.02 11.50 5.67
N THR A 145 4.84 12.20 4.90
CA THR A 145 5.45 13.47 5.34
C THR A 145 4.67 14.71 4.88
N HIS A 146 3.84 14.59 3.85
CA HIS A 146 3.10 15.71 3.26
C HIS A 146 1.58 15.47 3.23
N VAL A 147 1.13 14.38 2.61
CA VAL A 147 -0.31 14.12 2.36
C VAL A 147 -1.07 13.89 3.65
N LEU A 148 -0.63 12.92 4.48
CA LEU A 148 -1.35 12.59 5.70
C LEU A 148 -1.31 13.73 6.73
N PRO A 149 -0.21 14.50 6.91
CA PRO A 149 -0.23 15.72 7.71
C PRO A 149 -1.19 16.78 7.18
N LEU A 150 -1.22 17.03 5.87
CA LEU A 150 -2.16 17.96 5.25
C LEU A 150 -3.62 17.54 5.52
N ALA A 151 -3.93 16.25 5.33
CA ALA A 151 -5.25 15.69 5.61
C ALA A 151 -5.67 15.89 7.07
N ARG A 152 -4.78 15.66 8.02
CA ARG A 152 -5.03 15.91 9.45
C ARG A 152 -5.29 17.40 9.76
N GLN A 153 -4.70 18.30 8.98
CA GLN A 153 -4.85 19.74 9.17
C GLN A 153 -6.17 20.28 8.58
N VAL A 154 -6.59 19.77 7.43
CA VAL A 154 -7.68 20.40 6.62
C VAL A 154 -9.01 19.66 6.68
N LEU A 155 -9.01 18.36 7.00
CA LEU A 155 -10.25 17.57 7.02
C LEU A 155 -10.94 17.69 8.38
N ASP A 156 -12.21 18.07 8.35
CA ASP A 156 -13.06 18.07 9.53
C ASP A 156 -13.52 16.65 9.93
N ALA A 157 -14.18 16.55 11.08
CA ALA A 157 -14.65 15.26 11.60
C ALA A 157 -15.63 14.56 10.64
N ALA A 158 -16.46 15.31 9.91
CA ALA A 158 -17.42 14.74 8.97
C ALA A 158 -16.73 14.16 7.72
N ALA A 159 -15.70 14.83 7.22
CA ALA A 159 -14.85 14.34 6.14
C ALA A 159 -14.08 13.08 6.55
N ILE A 160 -13.50 13.06 7.76
CA ILE A 160 -12.83 11.87 8.31
C ILE A 160 -13.80 10.69 8.46
N GLU A 161 -15.01 10.92 8.97
CA GLU A 161 -16.01 9.86 9.10
C GLU A 161 -16.44 9.32 7.72
N ARG A 162 -16.66 10.20 6.74
CA ARG A 162 -16.96 9.81 5.35
C ARG A 162 -15.86 8.93 4.76
N LEU A 163 -14.59 9.30 4.96
CA LEU A 163 -13.45 8.52 4.51
C LEU A 163 -13.46 7.13 5.16
N GLY A 164 -13.57 7.07 6.49
CA GLY A 164 -13.63 5.81 7.23
C GLY A 164 -14.74 4.87 6.78
N ARG A 165 -15.95 5.41 6.56
CA ARG A 165 -17.09 4.63 6.04
C ARG A 165 -16.82 4.07 4.64
N ALA A 166 -16.25 4.86 3.75
CA ALA A 166 -15.89 4.40 2.40
C ALA A 166 -14.83 3.30 2.44
N MET A 167 -13.78 3.47 3.25
CA MET A 167 -12.71 2.48 3.43
C MET A 167 -13.23 1.15 3.98
N ALA A 168 -14.13 1.19 4.98
CA ALA A 168 -14.77 0.00 5.54
C ALA A 168 -15.66 -0.71 4.51
N ALA A 169 -16.47 0.06 3.77
CA ALA A 169 -17.37 -0.46 2.75
C ALA A 169 -16.62 -1.17 1.61
N ARG A 170 -15.47 -0.63 1.17
CA ARG A 170 -14.61 -1.26 0.14
C ARG A 170 -14.15 -2.66 0.53
N ARG A 171 -14.04 -2.91 1.84
CA ARG A 171 -13.59 -4.19 2.40
C ARG A 171 -14.75 -5.07 2.87
N GLY A 172 -16.00 -4.65 2.66
CA GLY A 172 -17.19 -5.39 3.06
C GLY A 172 -17.40 -5.48 4.57
N ILE A 173 -16.83 -4.55 5.35
CA ILE A 173 -16.89 -4.54 6.82
C ILE A 173 -17.78 -3.40 7.28
N ALA A 174 -18.56 -3.63 8.35
CA ALA A 174 -19.36 -2.59 8.98
C ALA A 174 -18.46 -1.51 9.60
N PHE A 175 -18.77 -0.25 9.34
CA PHE A 175 -18.10 0.87 10.01
C PHE A 175 -18.51 0.91 11.49
N ALA A 176 -17.57 0.58 12.38
CA ALA A 176 -17.70 0.80 13.81
C ALA A 176 -17.07 2.15 14.14
N GLY A 177 -17.89 3.21 14.15
CA GLY A 177 -17.44 4.53 14.56
C GLY A 177 -17.15 4.57 16.06
N SER A 178 -16.21 5.42 16.47
CA SER A 178 -16.13 5.84 17.87
C SER A 178 -17.40 6.63 18.21
N LEU A 179 -18.18 6.14 19.18
CA LEU A 179 -19.32 6.84 19.78
C LEU A 179 -18.86 8.05 20.60
#